data_AF-A0AAE4U891-F1
#
_entry.id   AF-A0AAE4U891-F1
#
_cell.length_a   1.000
_cell.length_b   1.000
_cell.length_c   1.000
_cell.angle_alpha   90.00
_cell.angle_beta   90.00
_cell.angle_gamma   90.00
#
_symmetry.space_group_name_H-M   'P 1'
#
loop_
_entity.id
_entity.type
_entity.pdbx_description
1 polymer ?
#
loop_
_entity_poly.entity_id
_entity_poly.type
_entity_poly.pdbx_seq_one_letter_code
_entity_poly.pdbx_strand_id
1 'polypeptide(L)' 'MSDPGFTPATDAQIALALAQADGALAAAGHYLDPADRAASDAEIPAAMRGEQSFDDAVAAGLARITGKDPA' A
#
# COMPACT_ATOMS: atom_id res chain seq x y z
N MET A 1 -11.65 -7.35 -12.93
CA MET A 1 -12.39 -8.58 -12.58
C MET A 1 -12.33 -8.69 -11.07
N SER A 2 -13.46 -8.62 -10.36
CA SER A 2 -13.49 -8.81 -8.91
C SER A 2 -13.24 -10.28 -8.60
N ASP A 3 -12.21 -10.57 -7.80
CA ASP A 3 -11.89 -11.92 -7.32
C ASP A 3 -13.09 -12.44 -6.50
N PRO A 4 -13.73 -13.57 -6.90
CA PRO A 4 -14.94 -14.07 -6.28
C PRO A 4 -14.78 -14.53 -4.82
N GLY A 5 -13.56 -14.52 -4.27
CA GLY A 5 -13.28 -14.74 -2.84
C GLY A 5 -12.91 -13.47 -2.05
N PHE A 6 -12.77 -12.32 -2.71
CA PHE A 6 -12.29 -11.10 -2.06
C PHE A 6 -13.40 -10.42 -1.26
N THR A 7 -13.20 -10.29 0.04
CA THR A 7 -14.03 -9.46 0.91
C THR A 7 -13.30 -8.12 1.13
N PRO A 8 -13.85 -7.00 0.64
CA PRO A 8 -13.28 -5.67 0.88
C PRO A 8 -13.07 -5.42 2.37
N ALA A 9 -11.92 -4.85 2.71
CA ALA A 9 -11.62 -4.45 4.07
C ALA A 9 -12.49 -3.25 4.48
N THR A 10 -12.95 -3.27 5.73
CA THR A 10 -13.58 -2.11 6.37
C THR A 10 -12.54 -1.03 6.68
N ASP A 11 -12.98 0.22 6.84
CA ASP A 11 -12.09 1.34 7.20
C ASP A 11 -11.31 1.08 8.50
N ALA A 12 -11.92 0.38 9.46
CA ALA A 12 -11.26 -0.01 10.70
C ALA A 12 -10.12 -1.02 10.48
N GLN A 13 -10.32 -1.99 9.57
CA GLN A 13 -9.27 -2.96 9.22
C GLN A 13 -8.12 -2.31 8.45
N ILE A 14 -8.44 -1.35 7.58
CA ILE A 14 -7.45 -0.57 6.83
C ILE A 14 -6.59 0.27 7.78
N ALA A 15 -7.22 1.03 8.69
CA ALA A 15 -6.52 1.83 9.68
C ALA A 15 -5.61 0.98 10.59
N LEU A 16 -6.07 -0.21 10.99
CA LEU A 16 -5.27 -1.13 11.79
C LEU A 16 -4.04 -1.64 11.01
N ALA A 17 -4.22 -2.04 9.75
CA ALA A 17 -3.12 -2.53 8.91
C ALA A 17 -2.05 -1.45 8.68
N LEU A 18 -2.46 -0.20 8.41
CA LEU A 18 -1.53 0.92 8.26
C LEU A 18 -0.74 1.18 9.55
N ALA A 19 -1.41 1.18 10.70
CA ALA A 19 -0.73 1.36 11.99
C ALA A 19 0.25 0.22 12.31
N GLN A 20 -0.07 -1.02 11.93
CA GLN A 20 0.83 -2.16 12.07
C GLN A 20 2.05 -2.04 11.15
N ALA A 21 1.85 -1.61 9.91
CA ALA A 21 2.95 -1.36 8.96
C ALA A 21 3.89 -0.26 9.48
N ASP A 22 3.33 0.85 9.98
CA ASP A 22 4.12 1.93 10.61
C ASP A 22 4.91 1.43 11.82
N GLY A 23 4.26 0.65 12.69
CA GLY A 23 4.91 0.05 13.86
C GLY A 23 6.05 -0.89 13.49
N ALA A 24 5.88 -1.71 12.45
CA ALA A 24 6.92 -2.60 11.95
C ALA A 24 8.10 -1.83 11.34
N LEU A 25 7.81 -0.78 10.58
CA LEU A 25 8.83 0.06 9.95
C LEU A 25 9.67 0.78 11.02
N ALA A 26 9.00 1.38 12.02
CA ALA A 26 9.66 2.04 13.14
C ALA A 26 10.48 1.06 14.00
N ALA A 27 9.97 -0.16 14.25
CA ALA A 27 10.71 -1.20 14.96
C ALA A 27 11.99 -1.63 14.24
N ALA A 28 12.01 -1.53 12.90
CA ALA A 28 13.18 -1.78 12.07
C ALA A 28 14.12 -0.56 11.93
N GLY A 29 13.78 0.58 12.54
CA GLY A 29 14.55 1.83 12.43
C GLY A 29 14.44 2.50 11.06
N HIS A 30 13.42 2.14 10.27
CA HIS A 30 13.13 2.74 8.98
C HIS A 30 11.98 3.73 9.10
N TYR A 31 12.00 4.76 8.26
CA TYR A 31 10.92 5.71 8.12
C TYR A 31 10.70 5.95 6.62
N LEU A 32 9.43 5.98 6.22
CA LEU A 32 9.07 6.40 4.87
C LEU A 32 9.22 7.92 4.80
N ASP A 33 9.68 8.41 3.64
CA ASP A 33 9.58 9.83 3.33
C ASP A 33 8.10 10.26 3.39
N PRO A 34 7.77 11.47 3.87
CA PRO A 34 6.38 11.93 3.96
C PRO A 34 5.61 11.83 2.63
N ALA A 35 6.27 12.04 1.49
CA ALA A 35 5.63 11.92 0.18
C ALA A 35 5.31 10.47 -0.18
N ASP A 36 6.25 9.54 0.09
CA ASP A 36 6.06 8.10 -0.13
C ASP A 36 5.02 7.52 0.84
N ARG A 37 4.94 8.07 2.06
CA ARG A 37 3.91 7.70 3.04
C ARG A 37 2.52 8.12 2.59
N ALA A 38 2.36 9.36 2.11
CA ALA A 38 1.09 9.86 1.60
C ALA A 38 0.62 9.09 0.35
N ALA A 39 1.54 8.71 -0.53
CA ALA A 39 1.23 7.83 -1.66
C ALA A 39 0.75 6.44 -1.18
N SER A 40 1.47 5.83 -0.23
CA SER A 40 1.11 4.53 0.35
C SER A 40 -0.26 4.57 1.06
N ASP A 41 -0.57 5.65 1.79
CA ASP A 41 -1.86 5.86 2.46
C ASP A 41 -3.03 6.05 1.49
N ALA A 42 -2.78 6.44 0.23
CA ALA A 42 -3.82 6.50 -0.79
C ALA A 42 -4.04 5.14 -1.47
N GLU A 43 -2.95 4.41 -1.74
CA GLU A 43 -2.98 3.19 -2.57
C GLU A 43 -3.35 1.94 -1.78
N ILE A 44 -2.84 1.79 -0.55
CA ILE A 44 -3.12 0.62 0.29
C ILE A 44 -4.62 0.51 0.61
N PRO A 45 -5.33 1.59 1.01
CA PRO A 45 -6.78 1.53 1.21
C PRO A 45 -7.56 1.20 -0.06
N ALA A 46 -7.18 1.75 -1.21
CA ALA A 46 -7.83 1.48 -2.49
C ALA A 46 -7.70 0.00 -2.89
N ALA A 47 -6.50 -0.57 -2.73
CA ALA A 47 -6.27 -2.00 -2.96
C ALA A 47 -7.04 -2.87 -1.96
N MET A 48 -7.04 -2.51 -0.67
CA MET A 48 -7.75 -3.26 0.39
C MET A 48 -9.28 -3.20 0.26
N ARG A 49 -9.84 -2.15 -0.34
CA ARG A 49 -11.26 -2.08 -0.70
C ARG A 49 -11.60 -2.81 -1.99
N GLY A 50 -10.60 -3.30 -2.72
CA GLY A 50 -10.78 -3.93 -4.03
C GLY A 50 -11.16 -2.94 -5.12
N GLU A 51 -10.93 -1.65 -4.89
CA GLU A 51 -11.09 -0.57 -5.89
C GLU A 51 -9.98 -0.66 -6.96
N GLN A 52 -8.89 -1.35 -6.62
CA GLN A 52 -7.76 -1.66 -7.49
C GLN A 52 -7.37 -3.13 -7.31
N SER A 53 -7.01 -3.82 -8.40
CA SER A 53 -6.46 -5.18 -8.30
C SER A 53 -5.10 -5.14 -7.59
N PHE A 54 -4.82 -6.11 -6.71
CA PHE A 54 -3.50 -6.23 -6.08
C PHE A 54 -2.37 -6.32 -7.12
N ASP A 55 -2.61 -7.04 -8.22
CA ASP A 55 -1.65 -7.14 -9.33
C ASP A 55 -1.38 -5.77 -9.98
N ASP A 56 -2.40 -4.93 -10.11
CA ASP A 56 -2.25 -3.57 -10.66
C ASP A 56 -1.52 -2.65 -9.67
N ALA A 57 -1.76 -2.80 -8.36
CA ALA A 57 -1.07 -2.04 -7.31
C ALA A 57 0.41 -2.43 -7.21
N VAL A 58 0.72 -3.73 -7.27
CA VAL A 58 2.10 -4.25 -7.29
C VAL A 58 2.81 -3.80 -8.57
N ALA A 59 2.16 -3.86 -9.73
CA ALA A 59 2.73 -3.37 -10.98
C ALA A 59 3.04 -1.87 -10.93
N ALA A 60 2.14 -1.05 -10.38
CA ALA A 60 2.36 0.38 -10.21
C ALA A 60 3.51 0.69 -9.23
N GLY A 61 3.56 0.00 -8.09
CA GLY A 61 4.64 0.14 -7.10
C GLY A 61 5.99 -0.28 -7.68
N LEU A 62 6.04 -1.41 -8.38
CA LEU A 62 7.25 -1.90 -9.03
C LEU A 62 7.73 -0.93 -10.11
N ALA A 63 6.83 -0.43 -10.96
CA ALA A 63 7.16 0.55 -11.99
C ALA A 63 7.75 1.85 -11.41
N ARG A 64 7.30 2.29 -10.23
CA ARG A 64 7.89 3.47 -9.55
C ARG A 64 9.29 3.21 -9.01
N ILE A 65 9.57 1.99 -8.56
CA ILE A 65 10.90 1.61 -8.06
C ILE A 65 11.86 1.43 -9.24
N THR A 66 11.43 0.74 -10.31
CA THR A 66 12.26 0.45 -11.49
C THR A 66 12.36 1.63 -12.45
N GLY A 67 11.40 2.56 -12.46
CA GLY A 67 11.43 3.79 -13.25
C GLY A 67 12.22 4.92 -12.57
N LYS A 68 12.63 4.73 -11.32
CA LYS A 68 13.52 5.62 -10.56
C LYS A 68 14.96 5.13 -10.68
N ASP A 69 15.41 4.94 -11.91
CA ASP A 69 16.84 4.74 -12.20
C ASP A 69 17.59 6.02 -11.77
N PRO A 70 18.63 5.93 -10.92
CA PRO A 70 19.42 7.09 -10.52
C PRO A 70 20.29 7.52 -11.72
N ALA A 71 20.02 8.71 -12.24
CA ALA A 71 21.03 9.45 -13.01
C ALA A 71 22.19 9.87 -12.09
#